data_AF-A0A643BUL5-F1
#
_entry.id   AF-A0A643BUL5-F1
#
_cell.length_a   1.000
_cell.length_b   1.000
_cell.length_c   1.000
_cell.angle_alpha   90.00
_cell.angle_beta   90.00
_cell.angle_gamma   90.00
#
_symmetry.space_group_name_H-M   'P 1'
#
loop_
_entity.id
_entity.type
_entity.pdbx_description
1 polymer ?
#
loop_
_entity_poly.entity_id
_entity_poly.type
_entity_poly.pdbx_seq_one_letter_code
_entity_poly.pdbx_strand_id
1 'polypeptide(L)'
;MSYTSRNIRCVFMKDYVETTSACSRPAVIFITKREQHVCANPRDERVQKCVLDLKLRSAIKDLRTLFLEKGYLESAPSPPSLFPRLPPRWALA
;
A
#
# COMPACT_ATOMS: atom_id res chain seq x y z
N MET A 1 -4.56 19.27 22.18
CA MET A 1 -3.84 18.20 21.47
C MET A 1 -2.46 18.03 22.09
N SER A 2 -2.19 16.88 22.70
CA SER A 2 -0.90 16.51 23.29
C SER A 2 -0.37 15.25 22.62
N TYR A 3 0.96 15.15 22.55
CA TYR A 3 1.62 13.93 22.09
C TYR A 3 1.57 12.87 23.19
N THR A 4 1.61 11.60 22.80
CA THR A 4 1.75 10.50 23.74
C THR A 4 3.05 10.65 24.54
N SER A 5 2.96 10.50 25.86
CA SER A 5 4.13 10.36 26.73
C SER A 5 4.71 8.95 26.70
N ARG A 6 3.96 7.98 26.13
CA ARG A 6 4.39 6.59 26.04
C ARG A 6 5.38 6.41 24.91
N ASN A 7 6.37 5.57 25.17
CA ASN A 7 7.38 5.25 24.19
C ASN A 7 6.79 4.46 23.01
N ILE A 8 7.09 4.91 21.79
CA ILE A 8 6.57 4.30 20.57
C ILE A 8 7.35 3.05 20.19
N ARG A 9 6.64 1.93 20.09
CA ARG A 9 7.17 0.63 19.65
C ARG A 9 6.61 0.32 18.27
N CYS A 10 7.44 0.49 17.23
CA CYS A 10 7.01 0.36 15.84
C CYS A 10 6.42 -1.01 15.48
N VAL A 11 6.86 -2.07 16.17
CA VAL A 11 6.43 -3.46 15.97
C VAL A 11 4.90 -3.66 16.12
N PHE A 12 4.24 -2.79 16.91
CA PHE A 12 2.80 -2.83 17.14
C PHE A 12 2.00 -1.89 16.23
N MET A 13 2.68 -1.10 15.40
CA MET A 13 2.05 -0.21 14.44
C MET A 13 1.73 -0.97 13.16
N LYS A 14 0.56 -0.66 12.62
CA LYS A 14 0.05 -1.18 11.34
C LYS A 14 0.28 -0.15 10.24
N ASP A 15 -0.04 1.11 10.55
CA ASP A 15 0.01 2.22 9.60
C ASP A 15 0.19 3.57 10.31
N TYR A 16 0.29 4.66 9.56
CA TYR A 16 0.38 6.01 10.09
C TYR A 16 -0.28 7.05 9.19
N VAL A 17 -0.68 8.18 9.78
CA VAL A 17 -1.21 9.35 9.08
C VAL A 17 -0.47 10.58 9.54
N GLU A 18 -0.01 11.39 8.59
CA GLU A 18 0.58 12.70 8.87
C GLU A 18 -0.52 13.76 8.84
N THR A 19 -0.57 14.62 9.86
CA THR A 19 -1.50 15.76 9.84
C THR A 19 -1.04 16.80 8.82
N THR A 20 -1.98 17.39 8.11
CA THR A 20 -1.74 18.45 7.14
C THR A 20 -1.10 19.68 7.78
N SER A 21 -0.35 20.46 6.99
CA SER A 21 0.28 21.73 7.41
C SER A 21 -0.70 22.79 7.92
N ALA A 22 -2.00 22.64 7.63
CA ALA A 22 -3.07 23.48 8.15
C ALA A 22 -3.29 23.31 9.67
N CYS A 23 -2.81 22.22 10.28
CA CYS A 23 -2.88 22.04 11.72
C CYS A 23 -1.79 22.87 12.42
N SER A 24 -2.17 23.68 13.41
CA SER A 24 -1.23 24.49 14.20
C SER A 24 -0.15 23.68 14.94
N ARG A 25 -0.36 22.37 15.09
CA ARG A 25 0.61 21.43 15.65
C ARG A 25 0.72 20.21 14.74
N PRO A 26 1.84 20.05 14.00
CA PRO A 26 2.04 18.86 13.20
C PRO A 26 2.20 17.64 14.10
N ALA A 27 1.60 16.53 13.69
CA ALA A 27 1.60 15.27 14.39
C ALA A 27 1.68 14.09 13.41
N VAL A 28 2.29 13.01 13.86
CA VAL A 28 2.15 11.69 13.24
C VAL A 28 1.16 10.90 14.08
N ILE A 29 0.10 10.42 13.46
CA ILE A 29 -0.91 9.58 14.11
C ILE A 29 -0.64 8.15 13.69
N PHE A 30 -0.14 7.32 14.61
CA PHE A 30 0.03 5.90 14.34
C PHE A 30 -1.28 5.14 14.52
N ILE A 31 -1.54 4.23 13.61
CA ILE A 31 -2.63 3.24 13.70
C ILE A 31 -2.00 1.94 14.16
N THR A 32 -2.35 1.49 15.36
CA THR A 32 -1.86 0.21 15.89
C THR A 32 -2.54 -0.96 15.21
N LYS A 33 -1.98 -2.17 15.34
CA LYS A 33 -2.64 -3.42 14.90
C LYS A 33 -3.99 -3.69 15.57
N ARG A 34 -4.28 -3.00 16.68
CA ARG A 34 -5.57 -3.04 17.38
C ARG A 34 -6.50 -1.90 16.93
N GLU A 35 -6.20 -1.24 15.81
CA GLU A 35 -6.94 -0.10 15.25
C GLU A 35 -7.03 1.12 16.20
N GLN A 36 -6.14 1.20 17.19
CA GLN A 36 -6.04 2.36 18.07
C GLN A 36 -5.16 3.45 17.43
N HIS A 37 -5.59 4.70 17.55
CA HIS A 37 -4.87 5.88 17.08
C HIS A 37 -3.99 6.48 18.18
N VAL A 38 -2.71 6.72 17.88
CA VAL A 38 -1.73 7.26 18.82
C VAL A 38 -1.09 8.51 18.22
N CYS A 39 -1.35 9.67 18.83
CA CYS A 39 -0.73 10.94 18.43
C CYS A 39 0.72 11.00 18.93
N ALA A 40 1.66 11.25 18.01
CA ALA A 40 3.09 11.23 18.25
C ALA A 40 3.77 12.50 17.73
N ASN A 41 4.89 12.85 18.38
CA ASN A 41 5.67 14.01 18.01
C ASN A 41 6.51 13.71 16.76
N PRO A 42 6.34 14.44 15.64
CA PRO A 42 7.13 14.23 14.42
C PRO A 42 8.62 14.56 14.58
N ARG A 43 8.99 15.31 15.65
CA ARG A 43 10.38 15.66 15.96
C ARG A 43 11.12 14.58 16.74
N ASP A 44 10.43 13.54 17.19
CA ASP A 44 11.06 12.43 17.91
C ASP A 44 11.70 11.45 16.91
N GLU A 45 12.98 11.14 17.12
CA GLU A 45 13.76 10.26 16.24
C GLU A 45 13.14 8.85 16.13
N ARG A 46 12.53 8.32 17.20
CA ARG A 46 11.88 7.00 17.19
C ARG A 46 10.61 7.01 16.35
N VAL A 47 9.90 8.13 16.36
CA VAL A 47 8.71 8.36 15.53
C VAL A 47 9.13 8.38 14.06
N GLN A 48 10.16 9.15 13.71
CA GLN A 48 10.69 9.23 12.35
C GLN A 48 11.18 7.87 11.84
N LYS A 49 11.97 7.14 12.64
CA LYS A 49 12.42 5.78 12.30
C LYS A 49 11.23 4.84 12.06
N CYS A 50 10.18 4.93 12.86
CA CYS A 50 9.00 4.08 12.69
C CYS A 50 8.22 4.42 11.41
N VAL A 51 8.04 5.71 11.11
CA VAL A 51 7.43 6.17 9.87
C VAL A 51 8.18 5.62 8.66
N LEU A 52 9.51 5.69 8.66
CA LEU A 52 10.34 5.14 7.58
C LEU A 52 10.18 3.63 7.43
N ASP A 53 10.15 2.87 8.52
CA ASP A 53 9.93 1.41 8.48
C ASP A 53 8.54 1.07 7.91
N LEU A 54 7.49 1.78 8.34
CA LEU A 54 6.13 1.58 7.83
C LEU A 54 6.03 1.95 6.35
N LYS A 55 6.66 3.06 5.93
CA LYS A 55 6.69 3.49 4.52
C LYS A 55 7.39 2.47 3.63
N LEU A 56 8.53 1.93 4.08
CA LEU A 56 9.24 0.86 3.37
C LEU A 56 8.39 -0.40 3.23
N ARG A 57 7.72 -0.82 4.32
CA ARG A 57 6.81 -1.97 4.29
C ARG A 57 5.65 -1.76 3.32
N SER A 58 5.09 -0.54 3.27
CA SER A 58 4.02 -0.20 2.31
C SER A 58 4.53 -0.33 0.89
N ALA A 59 5.65 0.31 0.55
CA ALA A 59 6.22 0.26 -0.79
C ALA A 59 6.54 -1.17 -1.24
N ILE A 60 7.04 -2.02 -0.34
CA ILE A 60 7.27 -3.44 -0.64
C ILE A 60 5.96 -4.18 -0.91
N LYS A 61 4.89 -3.90 -0.16
CA LYS A 61 3.56 -4.48 -0.42
C LYS A 61 3.04 -4.03 -1.78
N ASP A 62 3.11 -2.74 -2.07
CA ASP A 62 2.65 -2.18 -3.35
C ASP A 62 3.39 -2.85 -4.51
N LEU A 63 4.72 -2.96 -4.40
CA LEU A 63 5.54 -3.65 -5.38
C LEU A 63 5.17 -5.14 -5.53
N ARG A 64 4.92 -5.85 -4.42
CA ARG A 64 4.45 -7.25 -4.46
C ARG A 64 3.09 -7.37 -5.14
N THR A 65 2.16 -6.47 -4.85
CA THR A 65 0.84 -6.41 -5.50
C THR A 65 1.00 -6.20 -7.00
N LEU A 66 1.85 -5.28 -7.42
CA LEU A 66 2.15 -5.07 -8.84
C LEU A 66 2.74 -6.32 -9.51
N PHE A 67 3.65 -7.02 -8.84
CA PHE A 67 4.19 -8.28 -9.38
C PHE A 67 3.12 -9.39 -9.46
N LEU A 68 2.20 -9.46 -8.51
CA LEU A 68 1.06 -10.39 -8.55
C LEU A 68 0.11 -10.06 -9.71
N GLU A 69 -0.25 -8.79 -9.89
CA GLU A 69 -1.10 -8.34 -11.00
C GLU A 69 -0.44 -8.59 -12.36
N LYS A 70 0.86 -8.28 -12.49
CA LYS A 70 1.60 -8.57 -13.72
C LYS A 70 1.67 -10.07 -13.98
N GLY A 71 1.95 -10.88 -12.96
CA GLY A 71 1.94 -12.34 -13.07
C GLY A 71 0.56 -12.87 -13.49
N TYR A 72 -0.52 -12.32 -12.96
CA TYR A 72 -1.89 -12.65 -13.35
C TYR A 72 -2.21 -12.26 -14.80
N LEU A 73 -1.79 -11.07 -15.25
CA LEU A 73 -1.95 -10.63 -16.63
C LEU A 73 -1.13 -11.46 -17.63
N GLU A 74 0.10 -11.85 -17.27
CA GLU A 74 0.94 -12.72 -18.10
C GLU A 74 0.45 -14.18 -18.15
N SER A 75 -0.23 -14.65 -17.09
CA SER A 75 -0.80 -16.01 -17.04
C SER A 75 -2.27 -16.09 -17.48
N ALA A 76 -2.89 -14.97 -17.82
CA ALA A 76 -4.19 -14.96 -18.48
C ALA A 76 -4.06 -15.69 -19.83
N PRO A 77 -4.87 -16.74 -20.10
CA PRO A 77 -4.91 -17.35 -21.42
C PRO A 77 -5.20 -16.24 -22.42
N SER A 78 -4.46 -16.20 -23.53
CA SER A 78 -4.76 -15.29 -24.65
C SER A 78 -6.27 -15.34 -24.91
N PRO A 79 -6.97 -14.19 -25.02
CA PRO A 79 -8.40 -14.21 -25.33
C PRO A 79 -8.60 -15.11 -26.55
N PRO A 80 -9.57 -16.05 -26.52
CA PRO A 80 -9.81 -16.92 -27.66
C PRO A 80 -9.99 -16.02 -28.87
N SER A 81 -9.13 -16.22 -29.87
CA SER A 81 -9.09 -15.41 -31.08
C SER A 81 -10.51 -15.32 -31.63
N LEU A 82 -11.13 -14.13 -31.53
CA LEU A 82 -12.48 -13.85 -32.00
C LEU A 82 -12.58 -13.82 -33.53
N PHE A 83 -11.50 -14.15 -34.23
CA PHE A 83 -11.54 -14.39 -35.67
C PHE A 83 -12.30 -15.70 -35.90
N PRO A 84 -13.47 -15.65 -36.54
CA PRO A 84 -14.07 -16.87 -37.08
C PRO A 84 -13.03 -17.48 -38.00
N ARG A 85 -12.77 -18.79 -37.87
CA ARG A 85 -12.03 -19.51 -38.92
C ARG A 85 -12.87 -19.36 -40.19
N LEU A 86 -12.51 -18.43 -41.08
CA LEU A 86 -13.17 -18.36 -42.37
C LEU A 86 -13.00 -19.73 -43.03
N PRO A 87 -14.09 -20.35 -43.51
CA PRO A 87 -13.97 -21.61 -44.20
C PRO A 87 -13.10 -21.41 -45.44
N PRO A 88 -12.23 -22.38 -45.76
CA PRO A 88 -11.44 -22.31 -46.98
C PRO A 88 -12.36 -22.17 -48.19
N ARG A 89 -11.92 -21.41 -49.19
CA ARG A 89 -12.73 -20.95 -50.33
C ARG A 89 -13.44 -22.06 -51.12
N TRP A 90 -12.97 -23.31 -51.00
CA TRP A 90 -13.57 -24.48 -51.62
C TRP A 90 -14.87 -24.96 -50.96
N ALA A 91 -15.16 -24.55 -49.73
CA ALA A 91 -16.40 -24.90 -49.01
C ALA A 91 -17.60 -24.01 -49.39
N LEU A 92 -17.46 -23.14 -50.40
CA LEU A 92 -18.50 -22.26 -50.92
C LEU A 92 -18.86 -22.57 -52.39
N ALA A 93 -18.44 -23.73 -52.89
CA ALA A 93 -18.72 -24.22 -54.25
C ALA A 93 -19.58 -25.48 -54.21
#